data_AF-A0A661WEK0-F1
#
_entry.id   AF-A0A661WEK0-F1
#
_cell.length_a   1.000
_cell.length_b   1.000
_cell.length_c   1.000
_cell.angle_alpha   90.00
_cell.angle_beta   90.00
_cell.angle_gamma   90.00
#
_symmetry.space_group_name_H-M   'P 1'
#
loop_
_entity.id
_entity.type
_entity.pdbx_description
1 polymer ?
#
loop_
_entity_poly.entity_id
_entity_poly.type
_entity_poly.pdbx_seq_one_letter_code
_entity_poly.pdbx_strand_id
1 'polypeptide(L)'
;AVGMVNEISIMISAVVIAVGIMLFASGPISGFVNERPTLKILALSFLLLIGFSLIADGLGLHIPKGYIYFAMGFSVFVEIVNLQVRAKTTPVQLRKPYSTKE
;
A
#
# COMPACT_ATOMS: atom_id res chain seq x y z
N ALA A 1 -15.63 -9.49 -13.04
CA ALA A 1 -15.35 -10.68 -12.19
C ALA A 1 -16.18 -10.62 -10.92
N VAL A 2 -16.01 -9.59 -10.08
CA VAL A 2 -17.09 -9.13 -9.17
C VAL A 2 -18.16 -8.51 -10.08
N GLY A 3 -19.36 -9.08 -10.14
CA GLY A 3 -20.39 -8.69 -11.13
C GLY A 3 -20.78 -9.78 -12.14
N MET A 4 -20.20 -10.99 -12.07
CA MET A 4 -20.71 -12.17 -12.82
C MET A 4 -21.62 -13.08 -11.97
N VAL A 5 -21.95 -12.67 -10.74
CA VAL A 5 -22.81 -13.43 -9.83
C VAL A 5 -24.19 -12.79 -9.90
N ASN A 6 -25.18 -13.54 -10.40
CA ASN A 6 -26.57 -13.07 -10.54
C ASN A 6 -27.26 -12.83 -9.17
N GLU A 7 -26.61 -13.23 -8.07
CA GLU A 7 -27.11 -13.13 -6.72
C GLU A 7 -26.52 -11.90 -6.01
N ILE A 8 -27.21 -10.77 -6.11
CA ILE A 8 -26.88 -9.52 -5.40
C ILE A 8 -26.70 -9.78 -3.89
N SER A 9 -27.51 -10.67 -3.32
CA SER A 9 -27.43 -11.09 -1.91
C SER A 9 -26.06 -11.68 -1.53
N ILE A 10 -25.43 -12.43 -2.44
CA ILE A 10 -24.10 -13.02 -2.21
C ILE A 10 -23.03 -11.93 -2.27
N MET A 11 -23.16 -11.00 -3.22
CA MET A 11 -22.22 -9.88 -3.33
C MET A 11 -22.24 -8.99 -2.09
N ILE A 12 -23.43 -8.62 -1.61
CA ILE A 12 -23.59 -7.79 -0.41
C ILE A 12 -23.00 -8.50 0.81
N SER A 13 -23.36 -9.77 1.03
CA SER A 13 -22.83 -10.53 2.18
C SER A 13 -21.31 -10.66 2.14
N ALA A 14 -20.71 -10.90 0.96
CA ALA A 14 -19.26 -10.94 0.80
C ALA A 14 -18.58 -9.61 1.14
N VAL A 15 -19.12 -8.48 0.68
CA VAL A 15 -18.58 -7.13 0.99
C VAL A 15 -18.68 -6.84 2.48
N VAL A 16 -19.83 -7.13 3.11
CA VAL A 16 -20.04 -6.90 4.54
C VAL A 16 -19.05 -7.72 5.37
N ILE A 17 -18.88 -9.01 5.05
CA ILE A 17 -17.90 -9.87 5.73
C ILE A 17 -16.47 -9.34 5.52
N ALA A 18 -16.11 -8.96 4.30
CA ALA A 18 -14.79 -8.42 4.00
C ALA A 18 -14.50 -7.12 4.79
N VAL A 19 -15.44 -6.17 4.81
CA VAL A 19 -15.32 -4.95 5.61
C VAL A 19 -15.24 -5.27 7.10
N GLY A 20 -16.03 -6.23 7.59
CA GLY A 20 -15.95 -6.68 8.99
C GLY A 20 -14.55 -7.18 9.36
N ILE A 21 -13.93 -7.99 8.51
CA ILE A 21 -12.55 -8.47 8.69
C ILE A 21 -11.55 -7.31 8.64
N MET A 22 -11.72 -6.36 7.70
CA MET A 22 -10.84 -5.19 7.60
C MET A 22 -10.90 -4.33 8.86
N LEU A 23 -12.10 -4.09 9.41
CA LEU A 23 -12.27 -3.31 10.64
C LEU A 23 -11.64 -4.02 11.84
N PHE A 24 -11.84 -5.34 11.97
CA PHE A 24 -11.21 -6.14 13.01
C PHE A 24 -9.67 -6.10 12.93
N ALA A 25 -9.11 -6.19 11.72
CA ALA A 25 -7.68 -6.14 11.48
C ALA A 25 -7.08 -4.72 11.46
N SER A 26 -7.90 -3.67 11.52
CA SER A 26 -7.45 -2.29 11.33
C SER A 26 -6.42 -1.82 12.37
N GLY A 27 -6.58 -2.25 13.64
CA GLY A 27 -5.65 -1.95 14.73
C GLY A 27 -4.21 -2.42 14.44
N PRO A 28 -3.97 -3.75 14.27
CA PRO A 28 -2.64 -4.25 13.97
C PRO A 28 -2.09 -3.74 12.63
N ILE A 29 -2.93 -3.57 11.61
CA ILE A 29 -2.51 -3.00 10.32
C ILE A 29 -2.02 -1.55 10.52
N SER A 30 -2.77 -0.73 11.26
CA SER A 30 -2.42 0.66 11.55
C SER A 30 -1.10 0.77 12.32
N GLY A 31 -0.89 -0.09 13.33
CA GLY A 31 0.37 -0.17 14.07
C GLY A 31 1.57 -0.45 13.14
N PHE A 32 1.47 -1.50 12.32
CA PHE A 32 2.51 -1.89 11.38
C PHE A 32 2.85 -0.79 10.36
N VAL A 33 1.83 -0.09 9.87
CA VAL A 33 1.99 1.02 8.92
C VAL A 33 2.59 2.26 9.58
N ASN A 34 2.30 2.51 10.87
CA ASN A 34 2.89 3.62 11.61
C ASN A 34 4.37 3.39 11.97
N GLU A 35 4.76 2.16 12.24
CA GLU A 35 6.16 1.78 12.49
C GLU A 35 7.04 1.89 11.24
N ARG A 36 6.45 1.79 10.04
CA ARG A 36 7.18 1.77 8.76
C ARG A 36 6.66 2.87 7.82
N PRO A 37 7.24 4.09 7.88
CA PRO A 37 6.77 5.24 7.10
C PRO A 37 6.69 5.01 5.58
N THR A 38 7.59 4.20 5.03
CA THR A 38 7.61 3.82 3.61
C THR A 38 6.37 2.99 3.22
N LEU A 39 5.90 2.08 4.09
CA LEU A 39 4.66 1.35 3.88
C LEU A 39 3.42 2.25 3.93
N LYS A 40 3.41 3.26 4.80
CA LYS A 40 2.32 4.25 4.84
C LYS A 40 2.20 4.98 3.50
N ILE A 41 3.32 5.41 2.94
CA ILE A 41 3.34 6.09 1.64
C ILE A 41 2.88 5.13 0.54
N LEU A 42 3.38 3.90 0.51
CA LEU A 42 2.97 2.88 -0.46
C LEU A 42 1.45 2.61 -0.43
N ALA A 43 0.85 2.53 0.76
CA ALA A 43 -0.59 2.35 0.92
C ALA A 43 -1.40 3.56 0.39
N LEU A 44 -0.97 4.79 0.71
CA LEU A 44 -1.58 6.01 0.20
C LEU A 44 -1.49 6.09 -1.34
N SER A 45 -0.35 5.71 -1.91
CA SER A 45 -0.14 5.67 -3.35
C SER A 45 -1.04 4.63 -4.02
N PHE A 46 -1.24 3.45 -3.43
CA PHE A 46 -2.17 2.46 -3.98
C PHE A 46 -3.62 2.96 -3.94
N LEU A 47 -4.03 3.61 -2.85
CA LEU A 47 -5.37 4.21 -2.76
C LEU A 47 -5.56 5.26 -3.88
N LEU A 48 -4.58 6.14 -4.08
CA LEU A 48 -4.62 7.14 -5.15
C LEU A 48 -4.66 6.49 -6.54
N LEU A 49 -3.82 5.49 -6.78
CA LEU A 49 -3.73 4.79 -8.06
C LEU A 49 -5.04 4.07 -8.40
N ILE A 50 -5.66 3.39 -7.43
CA ILE A 50 -6.96 2.74 -7.61
C ILE A 50 -8.05 3.80 -7.82
N GLY A 51 -8.05 4.90 -7.06
CA GLY A 51 -8.98 6.01 -7.27
C GLY A 51 -8.88 6.61 -8.67
N PHE A 52 -7.66 6.87 -9.14
CA PHE A 52 -7.41 7.34 -10.50
C PHE A 52 -7.85 6.33 -11.56
N SER A 53 -7.55 5.05 -11.36
CA SER A 53 -7.98 3.98 -12.27
C SER A 53 -9.50 3.92 -12.39
N LEU A 54 -10.24 4.10 -11.29
CA LEU A 54 -11.70 4.08 -11.31
C LEU A 54 -12.26 5.30 -12.05
N ILE A 55 -11.64 6.48 -11.91
CA ILE A 55 -12.01 7.67 -12.67
C ILE A 55 -11.74 7.44 -14.16
N ALA A 56 -10.57 6.92 -14.53
CA ALA A 56 -10.21 6.63 -15.92
C ALA A 56 -11.17 5.60 -16.55
N ASP A 57 -11.43 4.48 -15.87
CA ASP A 57 -12.40 3.48 -16.31
C ASP A 57 -13.81 4.08 -16.44
N GLY A 58 -14.21 4.95 -15.50
CA GLY A 58 -15.50 5.66 -15.53
C GLY A 58 -15.63 6.67 -16.69
N LEU A 59 -14.52 7.22 -17.18
CA LEU A 59 -14.45 8.08 -18.37
C LEU A 59 -14.33 7.28 -19.68
N GLY A 60 -14.36 5.94 -19.63
CA GLY A 60 -14.23 5.05 -20.78
C GLY A 60 -12.79 4.75 -21.21
N LEU A 61 -11.79 5.27 -20.49
CA LEU A 61 -10.38 4.94 -20.69
C LEU A 61 -10.07 3.64 -19.96
N HIS A 62 -10.20 2.52 -20.68
CA HIS A 62 -9.96 1.20 -20.13
C HIS A 62 -8.46 0.96 -19.95
N ILE A 63 -7.94 1.24 -18.76
CA ILE A 63 -6.56 0.89 -18.42
C ILE A 63 -6.52 -0.61 -18.15
N PRO A 64 -5.68 -1.39 -18.87
CA PRO A 64 -5.61 -2.82 -18.61
C PRO A 64 -5.16 -3.08 -17.17
N LYS A 65 -6.03 -3.74 -16.40
CA LYS A 65 -5.87 -3.96 -14.95
C LYS A 65 -4.56 -4.66 -14.60
N GLY A 66 -4.02 -5.46 -15.54
CA GLY A 66 -2.71 -6.10 -15.41
C GLY A 66 -1.57 -5.11 -15.16
N TYR A 67 -1.58 -3.92 -15.78
CA TYR A 67 -0.54 -2.91 -15.53
C TYR A 67 -0.59 -2.38 -14.10
N ILE A 68 -1.80 -2.15 -13.59
CA ILE A 68 -2.02 -1.69 -12.21
C ILE A 68 -1.57 -2.75 -11.22
N TYR A 69 -1.98 -4.00 -11.43
CA TYR A 69 -1.58 -5.11 -10.57
C TYR A 69 -0.07 -5.36 -10.61
N PHE A 70 0.55 -5.25 -11.79
CA PHE A 70 2.00 -5.36 -11.93
C PHE A 70 2.73 -4.23 -11.18
N ALA A 71 2.27 -2.98 -11.33
CA ALA A 71 2.85 -1.83 -10.65
C ALA A 71 2.75 -1.95 -9.11
N MET A 72 1.60 -2.39 -8.60
CA MET A 72 1.43 -2.63 -7.17
C MET A 72 2.34 -3.76 -6.66
N GLY A 73 2.37 -4.89 -7.38
CA GLY A 73 3.22 -6.03 -7.01
C GLY A 73 4.71 -5.70 -7.04
N PHE A 74 5.17 -5.02 -8.08
CA PHE A 74 6.56 -4.56 -8.19
C PHE A 74 6.92 -3.57 -7.07
N SER A 75 6.02 -2.64 -6.73
CA SER A 75 6.26 -1.68 -5.64
C SER A 75 6.42 -2.37 -4.29
N VAL A 76 5.57 -3.36 -3.97
CA VAL A 76 5.69 -4.16 -2.75
C VAL A 76 7.00 -4.96 -2.75
N PHE A 77 7.36 -5.57 -3.89
CA PHE A 77 8.61 -6.31 -4.02
C PHE A 77 9.83 -5.43 -3.74
N VAL A 78 9.91 -4.27 -4.37
CA VAL A 78 11.00 -3.29 -4.14
C VAL A 78 11.02 -2.86 -2.68
N GLU A 79 9.87 -2.63 -2.07
CA GLU A 79 9.79 -2.23 -0.67
C GLU A 79 10.24 -3.34 0.29
N ILE A 80 9.94 -4.61 0.00
CA ILE A 80 10.48 -5.75 0.75
C ILE A 80 12.01 -5.79 0.67
N VAL A 81 12.59 -5.57 -0.52
CA VAL A 81 14.04 -5.50 -0.69
C VAL A 81 14.63 -4.31 0.08
N ASN A 82 14.01 -3.14 -0.02
CA ASN A 82 14.43 -1.91 0.67
C ASN A 82 14.44 -2.09 2.20
N LEU A 83 13.40 -2.74 2.76
CA LEU A 83 13.32 -3.07 4.17
C LEU A 83 14.44 -4.05 4.61
N GLN A 84 14.74 -5.06 3.80
CA GLN A 84 15.84 -6.00 4.08
C GLN A 84 17.22 -5.32 4.07
N VAL A 85 17.45 -4.41 3.13
CA VAL A 85 18.72 -3.66 3.04
C VAL A 85 18.85 -2.72 4.24
N ARG A 86 17.81 -1.93 4.55
CA ARG A 86 17.81 -1.01 5.71
C ARG A 86 18.05 -1.71 7.04
N ALA A 87 17.55 -2.94 7.20
CA ALA A 87 17.80 -3.72 8.41
C ALA A 87 19.28 -4.11 8.61
N LYS A 88 20.08 -4.12 7.54
CA LYS A 88 21.49 -4.54 7.57
C LYS A 88 22.49 -3.37 7.60
N THR A 89 22.05 -2.14 7.34
CA THR A 89 22.95 -0.98 7.26
C THR A 89 23.20 -0.38 8.63
N THR A 90 24.45 -0.44 9.12
CA THR A 90 24.88 0.26 10.33
C THR A 90 24.85 1.77 10.08
N PRO A 91 24.32 2.61 11.00
CA PRO A 91 24.29 4.05 10.80
C PRO A 91 25.71 4.58 10.59
N VAL A 92 25.94 5.32 9.50
CA VAL A 92 27.23 5.98 9.23
C VAL A 92 27.43 7.04 10.31
N GLN A 93 28.43 6.88 11.17
CA GLN A 93 28.77 7.88 12.18
C GLN A 93 29.34 9.13 11.50
N LEU A 94 28.52 10.15 11.35
CA LEU A 94 28.96 11.46 10.89
C LEU A 94 29.85 12.08 11.99
N ARG A 95 31.10 12.38 11.63
CA ARG A 95 32.08 13.02 12.50
C ARG A 95 31.51 14.36 12.97
N LYS A 96 31.41 14.58 14.29
CA LYS A 96 30.90 15.83 14.85
C LYS A 96 31.71 17.01 14.30
N PRO A 97 31.08 18.12 13.90
CA PRO A 97 31.81 19.33 13.53
C PRO A 97 32.63 19.77 14.74
N TYR A 98 33.90 20.07 14.53
CA TYR A 98 34.78 20.64 15.55
C TYR A 98 34.15 21.95 16.02
N SER A 99 33.55 21.94 17.21
CA SER A 99 33.26 23.17 17.94
C SER A 99 34.60 23.65 18.48
N THR A 100 35.23 24.55 17.73
CA THR A 100 36.31 25.40 18.22
C THR A 100 35.77 26.14 19.43
N LYS A 101 36.24 25.77 20.62
CA LYS A 101 36.06 26.57 21.82
C LYS A 101 36.97 27.79 21.69
N GLU A 102 36.38 28.97 21.75
CA GLU A 102 37.04 30.17 22.26
C GLU A 102 36.48 30.46 23.65
#